data_AF-A0A3B6FP04-F1
#
_entry.id   AF-A0A3B6FP04-F1
#
_cell.length_a   1.000
_cell.length_b   1.000
_cell.length_c   1.000
_cell.angle_alpha   90.00
_cell.angle_beta   90.00
_cell.angle_gamma   90.00
#
_symmetry.space_group_name_H-M   'P 1'
#
loop_
_entity.id
_entity.type
_entity.pdbx_description
1 polymer ?
#
loop_
_entity_poly.entity_id
_entity_poly.type
_entity_poly.pdbx_seq_one_letter_code
_entity_poly.pdbx_strand_id
1 'polypeptide(L)'
;MMVVVRMPDGQYSLELARAGCLFIRSLICAFTYTFAKRKSWNGTINWDEHFRVVNGLVRISKAAVSNLEGPSMQLDVNELILFIQKNFSNKTAKLVSIYPPYFDNLFTVLKSLQIAVLLPHDRLVLETHVCLMESFDRLIFAILLKRKHDGLLGDELNKWNTCINQAMAPNEFETSLDKVPVFEDVFKAAAERKEEYSKTKFSAFRLSRDYPVHVLSHKNVTTKENSISTTVERFKDDSGVELMLAANMPQYLATLHQSLIVAGVDIYREL
;
A
#
# COMPACT_ATOMS: atom_id res chain seq x y z
N MET A 1 17.54 -0.74 1.42
CA MET A 1 16.32 -0.08 0.89
C MET A 1 15.11 -1.00 0.98
N MET A 2 15.26 -2.29 0.68
CA MET A 2 14.29 -3.33 1.05
C MET A 2 14.90 -4.31 2.04
N VAL A 3 14.05 -5.03 2.78
CA VAL A 3 14.43 -6.12 3.69
C VAL A 3 13.55 -7.34 3.46
N VAL A 4 14.09 -8.53 3.70
CA VAL A 4 13.32 -9.78 3.69
C VAL A 4 12.78 -10.00 5.11
N VAL A 5 11.48 -10.16 5.23
CA VAL A 5 10.79 -10.32 6.51
C VAL A 5 10.11 -11.68 6.54
N ARG A 6 10.29 -12.40 7.65
CA ARG A 6 9.50 -13.60 7.94
C ARG A 6 8.18 -13.16 8.54
N MET A 7 7.08 -13.48 7.87
CA MET A 7 5.73 -13.17 8.31
C MET A 7 5.26 -14.14 9.41
N PRO A 8 4.21 -13.80 10.18
CA PRO A 8 3.68 -14.63 11.25
C PRO A 8 3.28 -16.07 10.87
N ASP A 9 2.87 -16.31 9.63
CA ASP A 9 2.55 -17.66 9.11
C ASP A 9 3.79 -18.48 8.71
N GLY A 10 4.99 -17.89 8.87
CA GLY A 10 6.26 -18.51 8.54
C GLY A 10 6.72 -18.30 7.09
N GLN A 11 5.89 -17.72 6.22
CA GLN A 11 6.28 -17.33 4.86
C GLN A 11 7.18 -16.10 4.89
N TYR A 12 7.79 -15.76 3.75
CA TYR A 12 8.67 -14.59 3.63
C TYR A 12 8.09 -13.59 2.63
N SER A 13 8.21 -12.31 2.96
CA SER A 13 7.82 -11.22 2.09
C SER A 13 8.92 -10.15 2.03
N LEU A 14 8.83 -9.28 1.03
CA LEU A 14 9.69 -8.10 0.94
C LEU A 14 9.00 -6.92 1.60
N GLU A 15 9.74 -6.21 2.42
CA GLU A 15 9.32 -4.96 3.00
C GLU A 15 10.19 -3.82 2.47
N LEU A 16 9.55 -2.71 2.13
CA LEU A 16 10.25 -1.48 1.83
C LEU A 16 10.60 -0.80 3.15
N ALA A 17 11.89 -0.70 3.47
CA ALA A 17 12.32 0.01 4.66
C ALA A 17 12.06 1.52 4.50
N ARG A 18 12.01 2.27 5.61
CA ARG A 18 11.83 3.74 5.62
C ARG A 18 12.64 4.49 4.56
N ALA A 19 13.93 4.16 4.44
CA ALA A 19 14.80 4.77 3.42
C ALA A 19 14.35 4.46 1.98
N GLY A 20 13.84 3.26 1.73
CA GLY A 20 13.23 2.88 0.45
C GLY A 20 11.92 3.63 0.19
N CYS A 21 11.06 3.76 1.20
CA CYS A 21 9.82 4.54 1.10
C CYS A 21 10.11 6.00 0.73
N LEU A 22 11.04 6.64 1.44
CA LEU A 22 11.47 8.01 1.17
C LEU A 22 12.07 8.16 -0.24
N PHE A 23 12.92 7.23 -0.64
CA PHE A 23 13.55 7.24 -1.97
C PHE A 23 12.50 7.16 -3.08
N ILE A 24 11.60 6.16 -3.06
CA ILE A 24 10.61 5.98 -4.13
C ILE A 24 9.60 7.14 -4.12
N ARG A 25 9.16 7.59 -2.94
CA ARG A 25 8.24 8.73 -2.83
C ARG A 25 8.84 9.97 -3.48
N SER A 26 10.07 10.33 -3.11
CA SER A 26 10.74 11.51 -3.69
C SER A 26 11.05 11.36 -5.17
N LEU A 27 11.32 10.13 -5.63
CA LEU A 27 11.47 9.82 -7.06
C LEU A 27 10.16 10.05 -7.82
N ILE A 28 9.04 9.52 -7.33
CA ILE A 28 7.71 9.73 -7.95
C ILE A 28 7.33 11.22 -7.90
N CYS A 29 7.59 11.92 -6.80
CA CYS A 29 7.40 13.36 -6.71
C CYS A 29 8.21 14.13 -7.76
N ALA A 30 9.44 13.70 -8.07
CA ALA A 30 10.26 14.33 -9.11
C ALA A 30 9.64 14.16 -10.51
N PHE A 31 9.14 12.97 -10.83
CA PHE A 31 8.46 12.71 -12.11
C PHE A 31 7.15 13.49 -12.23
N THR A 32 6.29 13.38 -11.21
CA THR A 32 4.98 14.07 -11.19
C THR A 32 5.13 15.59 -11.21
N TYR A 33 6.14 16.16 -10.54
CA TYR A 33 6.50 17.57 -10.63
C TYR A 33 6.90 17.98 -12.05
N THR A 34 7.75 17.18 -12.71
CA THR A 34 8.17 17.40 -14.09
C THR A 34 6.97 17.37 -15.04
N PHE A 35 6.08 16.39 -14.88
CA PHE A 35 4.88 16.25 -15.70
C PHE A 35 3.87 17.38 -15.48
N ALA A 36 3.68 17.81 -14.23
CA ALA A 36 2.83 18.97 -13.90
C ALA A 36 3.32 20.26 -14.58
N LYS A 37 4.62 20.37 -14.85
CA LYS A 37 5.22 21.48 -15.60
C LYS A 37 5.19 21.31 -17.12
N ARG A 38 4.50 20.28 -17.63
CA ARG A 38 4.47 19.90 -19.06
C ARG A 38 5.86 19.67 -19.65
N LYS A 39 6.75 19.07 -18.85
CA LYS A 39 8.11 18.69 -19.26
C LYS A 39 8.30 17.18 -19.25
N SER A 40 9.26 16.71 -20.03
CA SER A 40 9.60 15.29 -20.17
C SER A 40 11.09 15.11 -20.44
N TRP A 41 11.63 13.95 -20.05
CA TRP A 41 12.94 13.47 -20.52
C TRP A 41 12.82 12.66 -21.81
N ASN A 42 11.61 12.46 -22.35
CA ASN A 42 11.30 11.75 -23.58
C ASN A 42 11.96 10.35 -23.66
N GLY A 43 12.00 9.64 -22.54
CA GLY A 43 12.62 8.32 -22.41
C GLY A 43 14.14 8.32 -22.32
N THR A 44 14.83 9.46 -22.45
CA THR A 44 16.30 9.54 -22.40
C THR A 44 16.80 9.92 -21.01
N ILE A 45 16.44 9.12 -20.02
CA ILE A 45 16.78 9.39 -18.62
C ILE A 45 18.19 8.89 -18.28
N ASN A 46 19.13 9.83 -18.12
CA ASN A 46 20.41 9.56 -17.46
C ASN A 46 20.24 9.71 -15.94
N TRP A 47 20.18 8.60 -15.21
CA TRP A 47 19.91 8.58 -13.77
C TRP A 47 20.92 9.39 -12.94
N ASP A 48 22.20 9.36 -13.31
CA ASP A 48 23.28 10.03 -12.56
C ASP A 48 23.37 11.54 -12.86
N GLU A 49 23.02 11.95 -14.08
CA GLU A 49 22.98 13.37 -14.45
C GLU A 49 21.68 14.06 -14.04
N HIS A 50 20.54 13.37 -14.20
CA HIS A 50 19.23 13.95 -14.00
C HIS A 50 18.80 13.97 -12.54
N PHE A 51 19.32 13.05 -11.73
CA PHE A 51 18.93 12.90 -10.34
C PHE A 51 20.14 12.83 -9.42
N ARG A 52 19.95 13.24 -8.18
CA ARG A 52 20.89 13.01 -7.08
C ARG A 52 20.14 12.64 -5.82
N VAL A 53 20.78 11.86 -4.97
CA VAL A 53 20.23 11.49 -3.67
C VAL A 53 20.86 12.36 -2.59
N VAL A 54 20.05 13.11 -1.85
CA VAL A 54 20.49 13.94 -0.72
C VAL A 54 19.67 13.54 0.50
N ASN A 55 20.33 13.03 1.55
CA ASN A 55 19.67 12.54 2.77
C ASN A 55 18.56 11.51 2.49
N GLY A 56 18.79 10.61 1.54
CA GLY A 56 17.82 9.59 1.13
C GLY A 56 16.70 10.07 0.20
N LEU A 57 16.64 11.37 -0.12
CA LEU A 57 15.65 11.95 -1.03
C LEU A 57 16.22 12.15 -2.42
N VAL A 58 15.49 11.72 -3.44
CA VAL A 58 15.77 12.00 -4.84
C VAL A 58 15.44 13.45 -5.15
N ARG A 59 16.40 14.16 -5.75
CA ARG A 59 16.24 15.54 -6.23
C ARG A 59 16.61 15.60 -7.71
N ILE A 60 15.89 16.43 -8.45
CA ILE A 60 16.22 16.76 -9.83
C ILE A 60 17.52 17.58 -9.83
N SER A 61 18.57 17.04 -10.44
CA SER A 61 19.86 17.70 -10.67
C SER A 61 19.83 18.50 -11.96
N LYS A 62 19.32 17.90 -13.04
CA LYS A 62 19.20 18.50 -14.37
C LYS A 62 17.76 18.38 -14.85
N ALA A 63 17.17 19.53 -15.18
CA ALA A 63 15.76 19.61 -15.53
C ALA A 63 15.47 18.93 -16.87
N ALA A 64 14.27 18.35 -16.97
CA ALA A 64 13.68 17.97 -18.24
C ALA A 64 13.57 19.18 -19.18
N VAL A 65 13.86 18.97 -20.46
CA VAL A 65 13.92 20.02 -21.50
C VAL A 65 12.89 19.83 -22.61
N SER A 66 12.40 18.62 -22.83
CA SER A 66 11.39 18.34 -23.85
C SER A 66 10.00 18.74 -23.36
N ASN A 67 9.16 19.24 -24.27
CA ASN A 67 7.75 19.42 -24.00
C ASN A 67 7.09 18.06 -23.81
N LEU A 68 6.16 17.99 -22.85
CA LEU A 68 5.42 16.77 -22.56
C LEU A 68 4.33 16.56 -23.62
N GLU A 69 4.48 15.49 -24.37
CA GLU A 69 3.46 14.93 -25.26
C GLU A 69 3.04 13.55 -24.72
N GLY A 70 1.86 13.07 -25.13
CA GLY A 70 1.32 11.78 -24.65
C GLY A 70 2.33 10.63 -24.74
N PRO A 71 3.00 10.41 -25.89
CA PRO A 71 4.03 9.38 -26.02
C PRO A 71 5.24 9.61 -25.11
N SER A 72 5.70 10.85 -24.94
CA SER A 72 6.87 11.18 -24.12
C SER A 72 6.65 10.89 -22.63
N MET A 73 5.44 11.15 -22.12
CA MET A 73 5.09 10.77 -20.74
C MET A 73 5.22 9.26 -20.55
N GLN A 74 4.66 8.47 -21.48
CA GLN A 74 4.70 7.02 -21.39
C GLN A 74 6.12 6.47 -21.47
N LEU A 75 6.99 7.07 -22.29
CA LEU A 75 8.41 6.72 -22.35
C LEU A 75 9.11 6.96 -21.00
N ASP A 76 8.91 8.12 -20.39
CA ASP A 76 9.48 8.43 -19.07
C ASP A 76 8.94 7.48 -17.98
N VAL A 77 7.63 7.19 -18.02
CA VAL A 77 6.97 6.25 -17.11
C VAL A 77 7.56 4.84 -17.26
N ASN A 78 7.81 4.38 -18.49
CA ASN A 78 8.39 3.06 -18.74
C ASN A 78 9.80 2.97 -18.16
N GLU A 79 10.63 4.00 -18.34
CA GLU A 79 11.96 4.08 -17.73
C GLU A 79 11.89 4.08 -16.20
N LEU A 80 10.94 4.80 -15.61
CA LEU A 80 10.71 4.79 -14.16
C LEU A 80 10.34 3.38 -13.66
N ILE A 81 9.40 2.71 -14.33
CA ILE A 81 8.99 1.35 -13.96
C ILE A 81 10.18 0.39 -14.06
N LEU A 82 10.94 0.43 -15.15
CA LEU A 82 12.12 -0.42 -15.35
C LEU A 82 13.16 -0.19 -14.25
N PHE A 83 13.40 1.08 -13.89
CA PHE A 83 14.31 1.44 -12.80
C PHE A 83 13.82 0.86 -11.46
N ILE A 84 12.54 1.03 -11.13
CA ILE A 84 11.99 0.50 -9.87
C ILE A 84 12.08 -1.03 -9.88
N GLN A 85 11.67 -1.70 -10.96
CA GLN A 85 11.71 -3.16 -11.04
C GLN A 85 13.13 -3.72 -10.89
N LYS A 86 14.14 -3.06 -11.48
CA LYS A 86 15.53 -3.48 -11.40
C LYS A 86 16.12 -3.31 -10.00
N ASN A 87 15.78 -2.23 -9.31
CA ASN A 87 16.40 -1.87 -8.02
C ASN A 87 15.60 -2.37 -6.80
N PHE A 88 14.31 -2.67 -6.99
CA PHE A 88 13.37 -3.03 -5.92
C PHE A 88 12.71 -4.39 -6.17
N SER A 89 13.48 -5.37 -6.62
CA SER A 89 13.06 -6.77 -6.68
C SER A 89 14.02 -7.72 -5.98
N ASN A 90 13.50 -8.87 -5.55
CA ASN A 90 14.31 -9.99 -5.07
C ASN A 90 13.65 -11.30 -5.50
N LYS A 91 14.43 -12.20 -6.13
CA LYS A 91 13.94 -13.46 -6.70
C LYS A 91 14.27 -14.69 -5.84
N THR A 92 14.54 -14.50 -4.55
CA THR A 92 14.83 -15.61 -3.63
C THR A 92 13.62 -16.56 -3.56
N ALA A 93 13.86 -17.87 -3.62
CA ALA A 93 12.86 -18.92 -3.82
C ALA A 93 11.80 -19.11 -2.70
N LYS A 94 11.78 -18.24 -1.67
CA LYS A 94 10.87 -18.35 -0.51
C LYS A 94 9.92 -17.16 -0.36
N LEU A 95 10.00 -16.18 -1.27
CA LEU A 95 9.20 -14.96 -1.19
C LEU A 95 7.81 -15.16 -1.79
N VAL A 96 6.78 -14.64 -1.12
CA VAL A 96 5.40 -14.61 -1.63
C VAL A 96 5.23 -13.71 -2.86
N SER A 97 6.12 -12.72 -3.01
CA SER A 97 6.20 -11.85 -4.19
C SER A 97 7.65 -11.42 -4.41
N ILE A 98 7.99 -11.16 -5.68
CA ILE A 98 9.31 -10.64 -6.06
C ILE A 98 9.47 -9.14 -5.78
N TYR A 99 8.37 -8.44 -5.49
CA TYR A 99 8.32 -7.01 -5.18
C TYR A 99 7.75 -6.77 -3.77
N PRO A 100 8.06 -5.63 -3.14
CA PRO A 100 7.33 -5.19 -1.96
C PRO A 100 5.81 -5.02 -2.24
N PRO A 101 4.97 -5.05 -1.18
CA PRO A 101 3.53 -4.84 -1.28
C PRO A 101 3.10 -3.70 -2.19
N TYR A 102 2.03 -3.95 -2.95
CA TYR A 102 1.33 -2.97 -3.78
C TYR A 102 2.13 -2.37 -4.95
N PHE A 103 3.35 -2.84 -5.24
CA PHE A 103 4.13 -2.38 -6.40
C PHE A 103 3.45 -2.72 -7.73
N ASP A 104 2.80 -3.89 -7.84
CA ASP A 104 2.06 -4.25 -9.05
C ASP A 104 0.90 -3.28 -9.31
N ASN A 105 0.24 -2.81 -8.25
CA ASN A 105 -0.78 -1.77 -8.37
C ASN A 105 -0.16 -0.43 -8.79
N LEU A 106 0.94 0.00 -8.17
CA LEU A 106 1.68 1.21 -8.59
C LEU A 106 2.04 1.15 -10.07
N PHE A 107 2.58 0.04 -10.56
CA PHE A 107 2.93 -0.12 -11.98
C PHE A 107 1.71 -0.05 -12.88
N THR A 108 0.57 -0.58 -12.44
CA THR A 108 -0.69 -0.49 -13.17
C THR A 108 -1.16 0.96 -13.26
N VAL A 109 -1.14 1.70 -12.14
CA VAL A 109 -1.51 3.13 -12.09
C VAL A 109 -0.58 3.95 -12.99
N LEU A 110 0.74 3.76 -12.89
CA LEU A 110 1.72 4.44 -13.74
C LEU A 110 1.45 4.19 -15.23
N LYS A 111 1.20 2.94 -15.63
CA LYS A 111 0.90 2.60 -17.04
C LYS A 111 -0.44 3.14 -17.55
N SER A 112 -1.38 3.46 -16.65
CA SER A 112 -2.66 4.06 -17.03
C SER A 112 -2.58 5.56 -17.35
N LEU A 113 -1.44 6.21 -17.08
CA LEU A 113 -1.21 7.61 -17.41
C LEU A 113 -1.07 7.79 -18.94
N GLN A 114 -2.18 8.03 -19.63
CA GLN A 114 -2.19 8.17 -21.10
C GLN A 114 -2.33 9.62 -21.61
N ILE A 115 -2.32 10.60 -20.70
CA ILE A 115 -2.63 12.00 -21.03
C ILE A 115 -1.32 12.80 -21.13
N ALA A 116 -1.23 13.74 -22.07
CA ALA A 116 -0.10 14.66 -22.19
C ALA A 116 0.07 15.64 -21.01
N VAL A 117 -0.79 15.55 -20.00
CA VAL A 117 -0.80 16.37 -18.79
C VAL A 117 -1.23 15.49 -17.62
N LEU A 118 -0.46 15.49 -16.53
CA LEU A 118 -0.81 14.78 -15.31
C LEU A 118 -1.98 15.49 -14.60
N LEU A 119 -3.08 14.78 -14.38
CA LEU A 119 -4.24 15.34 -13.68
C LEU A 119 -3.96 15.48 -12.18
N PRO A 120 -4.62 16.43 -11.47
CA PRO A 120 -4.40 16.62 -10.04
C PRO A 120 -4.68 15.38 -9.19
N HIS A 121 -5.72 14.60 -9.52
CA HIS A 121 -6.02 13.36 -8.79
C HIS A 121 -4.99 12.26 -9.08
N ASP A 122 -4.54 12.10 -10.32
CA ASP A 122 -3.47 11.14 -10.68
C ASP A 122 -2.19 11.46 -9.91
N ARG A 123 -1.84 12.75 -9.83
CA ARG A 123 -0.71 13.21 -9.04
C ARG A 123 -0.86 12.84 -7.57
N LEU A 124 -2.03 13.10 -6.98
CA LEU A 124 -2.29 12.76 -5.57
C LEU A 124 -2.21 11.25 -5.33
N VAL A 125 -2.82 10.43 -6.20
CA VAL A 125 -2.73 8.96 -6.12
C VAL A 125 -1.28 8.50 -6.13
N LEU A 126 -0.46 9.01 -7.06
CA LEU A 126 0.93 8.60 -7.18
C LEU A 126 1.79 9.06 -5.99
N GLU A 127 1.65 10.33 -5.56
CA GLU A 127 2.46 10.90 -4.47
C GLU A 127 2.08 10.37 -3.08
N THR A 128 0.89 9.77 -2.93
CA THR A 128 0.38 9.20 -1.67
C THR A 128 0.07 7.71 -1.75
N HIS A 129 0.55 7.05 -2.81
CA HIS A 129 0.27 5.63 -3.05
C HIS A 129 0.69 4.77 -1.85
N VAL A 130 -0.14 3.78 -1.48
CA VAL A 130 0.06 2.99 -0.26
C VAL A 130 1.40 2.23 -0.22
N CYS A 131 2.00 1.90 -1.37
CA CYS A 131 3.32 1.28 -1.44
C CYS A 131 4.47 2.20 -0.92
N LEU A 132 4.19 3.50 -0.76
CA LEU A 132 5.15 4.51 -0.29
C LEU A 132 5.08 4.73 1.22
N MET A 133 4.10 4.12 1.89
CA MET A 133 3.94 4.14 3.35
C MET A 133 4.83 3.07 3.98
N GLU A 134 5.27 3.27 5.22
CA GLU A 134 5.87 2.18 5.99
C GLU A 134 4.80 1.14 6.36
N SER A 135 5.20 -0.09 6.71
CA SER A 135 4.24 -1.16 7.00
C SER A 135 3.32 -0.83 8.17
N PHE A 136 3.86 -0.24 9.24
CA PHE A 136 3.05 0.23 10.34
C PHE A 136 2.06 1.33 9.91
N ASP A 137 2.49 2.28 9.08
CA ASP A 137 1.63 3.36 8.59
C ASP A 137 0.46 2.83 7.76
N ARG A 138 0.65 1.76 6.99
CA ARG A 138 -0.45 1.11 6.24
C ARG A 138 -1.51 0.49 7.16
N LEU A 139 -1.12 -0.06 8.31
CA LEU A 139 -2.08 -0.54 9.33
C LEU A 139 -2.90 0.62 9.88
N ILE A 140 -2.23 1.72 10.24
CA ILE A 140 -2.88 2.93 10.75
C ILE A 140 -3.81 3.51 9.68
N PHE A 141 -3.37 3.58 8.43
CA PHE A 141 -4.17 4.05 7.31
C PHE A 141 -5.49 3.28 7.16
N ALA A 142 -5.44 1.93 7.17
CA ALA A 142 -6.65 1.11 7.11
C ALA A 142 -7.61 1.37 8.29
N ILE A 143 -7.07 1.59 9.50
CA ILE A 143 -7.86 1.96 10.68
C ILE A 143 -8.52 3.33 10.50
N LEU A 144 -7.77 4.32 10.04
CA LEU A 144 -8.25 5.69 9.83
C LEU A 144 -9.34 5.76 8.75
N LEU A 145 -9.15 5.06 7.63
CA LEU A 145 -10.16 4.96 6.57
C LEU A 145 -11.50 4.43 7.11
N LYS A 146 -11.47 3.37 7.92
CA LYS A 146 -12.70 2.81 8.49
C LYS A 146 -13.34 3.75 9.51
N ARG A 147 -12.55 4.40 10.36
CA ARG A 147 -13.07 5.39 11.31
C ARG A 147 -13.75 6.55 10.61
N LYS A 148 -13.18 7.01 9.49
CA LYS A 148 -13.80 8.03 8.65
C LYS A 148 -15.11 7.53 8.07
N HIS A 149 -15.08 6.37 7.39
CA HIS A 149 -16.28 5.75 6.80
C HIS A 149 -17.45 5.63 7.79
N ASP A 150 -17.18 5.20 9.02
CA ASP A 150 -18.20 5.05 10.07
C ASP A 150 -18.84 6.37 10.51
N GLY A 151 -18.15 7.50 10.28
CA GLY A 151 -18.67 8.84 10.57
C GLY A 151 -19.33 9.53 9.39
N LEU A 152 -19.32 8.93 8.19
CA LEU A 152 -19.91 9.54 6.99
C LEU A 152 -21.42 9.32 6.91
N LEU A 153 -22.11 10.28 6.30
CA LEU A 153 -23.55 10.24 6.06
C LEU A 153 -23.86 10.72 4.64
N GLY A 154 -25.06 10.40 4.15
CA GLY A 154 -25.58 10.92 2.88
C GLY A 154 -24.73 10.56 1.66
N ASP A 155 -24.53 11.55 0.78
CA ASP A 155 -23.87 11.35 -0.52
C ASP A 155 -22.41 10.93 -0.41
N GLU A 156 -21.69 11.40 0.61
CA GLU A 156 -20.29 11.01 0.82
C GLU A 156 -20.17 9.54 1.19
N LEU A 157 -21.08 9.04 2.04
CA LEU A 157 -21.17 7.62 2.38
C LEU A 157 -21.50 6.77 1.14
N ASN A 158 -22.43 7.24 0.30
CA ASN A 158 -22.79 6.53 -0.94
C ASN A 158 -21.61 6.44 -1.92
N LYS A 159 -20.87 7.54 -2.11
CA LYS A 159 -19.65 7.54 -2.93
C LYS A 159 -18.61 6.57 -2.38
N TRP A 160 -18.37 6.59 -1.07
CA TRP A 160 -17.42 5.67 -0.42
C TRP A 160 -17.84 4.20 -0.62
N ASN A 161 -19.13 3.90 -0.46
CA ASN A 161 -19.67 2.56 -0.67
C ASN A 161 -19.48 2.08 -2.12
N THR A 162 -19.59 2.97 -3.11
CA THR A 162 -19.23 2.67 -4.50
C THR A 162 -17.74 2.33 -4.62
N CYS A 163 -16.84 3.08 -3.97
CA CYS A 163 -15.40 2.78 -3.96
C CYS A 163 -15.09 1.41 -3.32
N ILE A 164 -15.75 1.06 -2.22
CA ILE A 164 -15.59 -0.27 -1.59
C ILE A 164 -15.96 -1.38 -2.57
N ASN A 165 -17.05 -1.23 -3.33
CA ASN A 165 -17.48 -2.21 -4.31
C ASN A 165 -16.53 -2.32 -5.52
N GLN A 166 -15.82 -1.25 -5.86
CA GLN A 166 -14.82 -1.22 -6.93
C GLN A 166 -13.46 -1.79 -6.49
N ALA A 167 -13.19 -1.85 -5.18
CA ALA A 167 -11.93 -2.36 -4.66
C ALA A 167 -11.70 -3.85 -4.98
N MET A 168 -10.46 -4.17 -5.35
CA MET A 168 -10.04 -5.51 -5.71
C MET A 168 -9.79 -6.34 -4.46
N ALA A 169 -10.71 -7.26 -4.17
CA ALA A 169 -10.63 -8.20 -3.05
C ALA A 169 -10.70 -9.63 -3.61
N PRO A 170 -9.99 -10.60 -3.01
CA PRO A 170 -10.13 -12.01 -3.37
C PRO A 170 -11.58 -12.47 -3.24
N ASN A 171 -12.06 -13.30 -4.18
CA ASN A 171 -13.45 -13.75 -4.21
C ASN A 171 -13.86 -14.63 -3.02
N GLU A 172 -12.88 -15.25 -2.36
CA GLU A 172 -13.05 -16.19 -1.25
C GLU A 172 -12.06 -15.85 -0.14
N PHE A 173 -11.93 -14.56 0.16
CA PHE A 173 -11.00 -14.10 1.19
C PHE A 173 -11.37 -14.69 2.55
N GLU A 174 -12.65 -14.87 2.85
CA GLU A 174 -13.13 -15.35 4.15
C GLU A 174 -12.77 -16.82 4.43
N THR A 175 -12.90 -17.72 3.44
CA THR A 175 -12.59 -19.16 3.59
C THR A 175 -11.10 -19.50 3.39
N SER A 176 -10.31 -18.53 2.93
CA SER A 176 -8.86 -18.65 2.82
C SER A 176 -8.17 -18.04 4.05
N LEU A 177 -8.66 -16.89 4.52
CA LEU A 177 -8.09 -16.19 5.67
C LEU A 177 -8.46 -16.81 7.00
N ASP A 178 -9.63 -17.46 7.15
CA ASP A 178 -9.98 -18.18 8.38
C ASP A 178 -8.97 -19.27 8.78
N LYS A 179 -8.22 -19.81 7.81
CA LYS A 179 -7.17 -20.81 7.99
C LYS A 179 -5.79 -20.22 8.28
N VAL A 180 -5.63 -18.90 8.13
CA VAL A 180 -4.37 -18.23 8.40
C VAL A 180 -4.35 -17.89 9.89
N PRO A 181 -3.39 -18.40 10.70
CA PRO A 181 -3.49 -18.35 12.16
C PRO A 181 -3.72 -16.96 12.77
N VAL A 182 -3.18 -15.90 12.17
CA VAL A 182 -3.39 -14.53 12.69
C VAL A 182 -4.79 -13.99 12.37
N PHE A 183 -5.38 -14.40 11.24
CA PHE A 183 -6.74 -14.02 10.89
C PHE A 183 -7.77 -14.90 11.60
N GLU A 184 -7.48 -16.18 11.86
CA GLU A 184 -8.35 -17.11 12.59
C GLU A 184 -8.88 -16.49 13.90
N ASP A 185 -8.02 -15.84 14.68
CA ASP A 185 -8.41 -15.18 15.93
C ASP A 185 -9.36 -13.99 15.70
N VAL A 186 -9.21 -13.27 14.59
CA VAL A 186 -10.10 -12.19 14.18
C VAL A 186 -11.48 -12.75 13.79
N PHE A 187 -11.52 -13.87 13.08
CA PHE A 187 -12.76 -14.55 12.70
C PHE A 187 -13.49 -15.12 13.93
N LYS A 188 -12.77 -15.75 14.86
CA LYS A 188 -13.33 -16.23 16.13
C LYS A 188 -13.95 -15.10 16.94
N ALA A 189 -13.21 -14.00 17.12
CA ALA A 189 -13.71 -12.84 17.84
C ALA A 189 -14.96 -12.21 17.19
N ALA A 190 -15.05 -12.23 15.85
CA ALA A 190 -16.24 -11.77 15.14
C ALA A 190 -17.44 -12.71 15.33
N ALA A 191 -17.22 -14.03 15.32
CA ALA A 191 -18.26 -15.03 15.58
C ALA A 191 -18.82 -14.92 17.01
N GLU A 192 -17.96 -14.71 18.01
CA GLU A 192 -18.38 -14.49 19.41
C GLU A 192 -19.29 -13.26 19.55
N ARG A 193 -19.05 -12.21 18.75
CA ARG A 193 -19.89 -11.01 18.69
C ARG A 193 -21.15 -11.16 17.83
N LYS A 194 -21.36 -12.30 17.16
CA LYS A 194 -22.41 -12.53 16.14
C LYS A 194 -22.31 -11.57 14.96
N GLU A 195 -21.09 -11.20 14.61
CA GLU A 195 -20.76 -10.26 13.53
C GLU A 195 -19.91 -10.96 12.47
N GLU A 196 -20.31 -12.15 12.02
CA GLU A 196 -19.51 -12.97 11.10
C GLU A 196 -19.18 -12.27 9.77
N TYR A 197 -18.05 -12.63 9.18
CA TYR A 197 -17.66 -12.13 7.87
C TYR A 197 -18.37 -12.90 6.75
N SER A 198 -18.67 -12.18 5.68
CA SER A 198 -19.28 -12.72 4.46
C SER A 198 -18.40 -12.43 3.25
N LYS A 199 -18.73 -13.02 2.09
CA LYS A 199 -18.04 -12.80 0.80
C LYS A 199 -18.13 -11.38 0.23
N THR A 200 -18.65 -10.41 0.99
CA THR A 200 -18.90 -9.05 0.49
C THR A 200 -17.64 -8.19 0.56
N LYS A 201 -17.54 -7.19 -0.34
CA LYS A 201 -16.45 -6.20 -0.31
C LYS A 201 -16.47 -5.34 0.96
N PHE A 202 -17.63 -5.16 1.58
CA PHE A 202 -17.77 -4.52 2.88
C PHE A 202 -17.18 -5.35 4.02
N SER A 203 -17.35 -6.68 3.98
CA SER A 203 -16.70 -7.59 4.91
C SER A 203 -15.17 -7.57 4.74
N ALA A 204 -14.67 -7.51 3.51
CA ALA A 204 -13.23 -7.31 3.24
C ALA A 204 -12.74 -5.95 3.78
N PHE A 205 -13.52 -4.89 3.59
CA PHE A 205 -13.20 -3.56 4.15
C PHE A 205 -13.11 -3.61 5.67
N ARG A 206 -14.13 -4.17 6.32
CA ARG A 206 -14.15 -4.34 7.77
C ARG A 206 -12.95 -5.17 8.23
N LEU A 207 -12.66 -6.30 7.57
CA LEU A 207 -11.55 -7.16 7.92
C LEU A 207 -10.21 -6.43 7.82
N SER A 208 -10.03 -5.58 6.81
CA SER A 208 -8.81 -4.77 6.64
C SER A 208 -8.55 -3.80 7.80
N ARG A 209 -9.58 -3.42 8.58
CA ARG A 209 -9.44 -2.66 9.83
C ARG A 209 -9.38 -3.55 11.06
N ASP A 210 -10.26 -4.54 11.15
CA ASP A 210 -10.38 -5.41 12.32
C ASP A 210 -9.10 -6.21 12.54
N TYR A 211 -8.42 -6.62 11.47
CA TYR A 211 -7.11 -7.28 11.55
C TYR A 211 -6.04 -6.41 12.25
N PRO A 212 -5.72 -5.18 11.76
CA PRO A 212 -4.81 -4.28 12.46
C PRO A 212 -5.19 -4.04 13.92
N VAL A 213 -6.46 -3.77 14.21
CA VAL A 213 -6.93 -3.50 15.58
C VAL A 213 -6.71 -4.71 16.48
N HIS A 214 -7.07 -5.90 16.00
CA HIS A 214 -6.94 -7.14 16.75
C HIS A 214 -5.48 -7.48 17.05
N VAL A 215 -4.59 -7.33 16.06
CA VAL A 215 -3.17 -7.61 16.26
C VAL A 215 -2.55 -6.63 17.27
N LEU A 216 -2.90 -5.34 17.19
CA LEU A 216 -2.41 -4.33 18.13
C LEU A 216 -2.97 -4.56 19.56
N SER A 217 -4.23 -4.99 19.69
CA SER A 217 -4.83 -5.25 21.01
C SER A 217 -4.34 -6.54 21.67
N HIS A 218 -3.95 -7.55 20.89
CA HIS A 218 -3.45 -8.84 21.36
C HIS A 218 -1.93 -9.00 21.18
N LYS A 219 -1.24 -7.87 21.08
CA LYS A 219 0.22 -7.81 20.95
C LYS A 219 0.93 -8.54 22.08
N ASN A 220 0.41 -8.44 23.30
CA ASN A 220 0.96 -9.10 24.49
C ASN A 220 0.00 -10.18 24.98
N VAL A 221 0.53 -11.38 25.23
CA VAL A 221 -0.22 -12.51 25.81
C VAL A 221 0.39 -12.88 27.14
N THR A 222 -0.43 -12.89 28.20
CA THR A 222 -0.01 -13.35 29.52
C THR A 222 -0.44 -14.80 29.71
N THR A 223 0.52 -15.71 29.83
CA THR A 223 0.29 -17.09 30.24
C THR A 223 0.55 -17.26 31.73
N LYS A 224 -0.22 -18.11 32.40
CA LYS A 224 -0.01 -18.47 33.80
C LYS A 224 0.32 -19.95 33.88
N GLU A 225 1.55 -20.26 34.26
CA GLU A 225 1.98 -21.63 34.56
C GLU A 225 2.54 -21.67 35.99
N ASN A 226 2.08 -22.63 36.80
CA ASN A 226 2.57 -22.84 38.17
C ASN A 226 2.59 -21.56 39.04
N SER A 227 1.56 -20.73 38.96
CA SER A 227 1.44 -19.43 39.66
C SER A 227 2.42 -18.33 39.23
N ILE A 228 3.21 -18.56 38.16
CA ILE A 228 4.07 -17.57 37.52
C ILE A 228 3.32 -17.01 36.31
N SER A 229 3.17 -15.69 36.26
CA SER A 229 2.59 -15.00 35.10
C SER A 229 3.70 -14.52 34.18
N THR A 230 3.75 -15.05 32.96
CA THR A 230 4.71 -14.65 31.94
C THR A 230 3.98 -13.92 30.83
N THR A 231 4.35 -12.68 30.57
CA THR A 231 3.84 -11.93 29.42
C THR A 231 4.84 -12.02 28.27
N VAL A 232 4.38 -12.54 27.13
CA VAL A 232 5.16 -12.65 25.90
C VAL A 232 4.54 -11.76 24.84
N GLU A 233 5.37 -10.97 24.16
CA GLU A 233 4.96 -10.21 22.99
C GLU A 233 4.78 -11.18 21.82
N ARG A 234 3.52 -11.41 21.41
CA ARG A 234 3.13 -12.32 20.34
C ARG A 234 3.48 -11.75 18.96
N PHE A 235 3.34 -10.44 18.80
CA PHE A 235 3.59 -9.72 17.54
C PHE A 235 4.38 -8.44 17.82
N LYS A 236 5.66 -8.40 17.43
CA LYS A 236 6.45 -7.17 17.56
C LYS A 236 5.93 -6.10 16.60
N ASP A 237 6.19 -4.84 16.92
CA ASP A 237 6.06 -3.78 15.91
C ASP A 237 6.95 -4.16 14.71
N ASP A 238 6.41 -4.02 13.51
CA ASP A 238 7.05 -4.41 12.25
C ASP A 238 7.36 -5.91 12.09
N SER A 239 6.69 -6.82 12.83
CA SER A 239 6.89 -8.27 12.66
C SER A 239 6.25 -8.87 11.39
N GLY A 240 6.19 -8.09 10.30
CA GLY A 240 5.53 -8.49 9.05
C GLY A 240 4.01 -8.63 9.16
N VAL A 241 3.40 -8.10 10.22
CA VAL A 241 1.95 -8.16 10.46
C VAL A 241 1.19 -7.53 9.32
N GLU A 242 1.57 -6.33 8.89
CA GLU A 242 0.90 -5.71 7.74
C GLU A 242 1.12 -6.49 6.44
N LEU A 243 2.29 -7.10 6.29
CA LEU A 243 2.61 -7.90 5.11
C LEU A 243 1.67 -9.10 4.97
N MET A 244 1.08 -9.60 6.05
CA MET A 244 0.02 -10.61 5.97
C MET A 244 -1.24 -10.10 5.26
N LEU A 245 -1.63 -8.84 5.53
CA LEU A 245 -2.76 -8.21 4.86
C LEU A 245 -2.46 -8.06 3.37
N ALA A 246 -1.27 -7.56 3.03
CA ALA A 246 -0.83 -7.42 1.65
C ALA A 246 -0.64 -8.77 0.94
N ALA A 247 -0.17 -9.82 1.62
CA ALA A 247 0.03 -11.13 0.99
C ALA A 247 -1.30 -11.79 0.63
N ASN A 248 -2.33 -11.60 1.46
CA ASN A 248 -3.61 -12.27 1.30
C ASN A 248 -4.68 -11.39 0.63
N MET A 249 -4.54 -10.07 0.67
CA MET A 249 -5.40 -9.09 -0.03
C MET A 249 -4.57 -8.07 -0.84
N PRO A 250 -3.77 -8.53 -1.83
CA PRO A 250 -2.62 -7.80 -2.41
C PRO A 250 -2.92 -6.50 -3.14
N GLN A 251 -4.16 -6.27 -3.53
CA GLN A 251 -4.54 -5.05 -4.25
C GLN A 251 -5.65 -4.28 -3.55
N TYR A 252 -6.18 -4.78 -2.43
CA TYR A 252 -7.39 -4.25 -1.85
C TYR A 252 -7.21 -2.83 -1.34
N LEU A 253 -6.23 -2.61 -0.45
CA LEU A 253 -5.98 -1.30 0.14
C LEU A 253 -5.55 -0.26 -0.91
N ALA A 254 -4.73 -0.67 -1.89
CA ALA A 254 -4.25 0.21 -2.96
C ALA A 254 -5.39 0.63 -3.91
N THR A 255 -6.23 -0.30 -4.33
CA THR A 255 -7.36 0.01 -5.23
C THR A 255 -8.46 0.80 -4.51
N LEU A 256 -8.69 0.55 -3.21
CA LEU A 256 -9.58 1.38 -2.41
C LEU A 256 -9.05 2.82 -2.29
N HIS A 257 -7.78 3.00 -1.92
CA HIS A 257 -7.11 4.32 -1.85
C HIS A 257 -7.25 5.08 -3.16
N GLN A 258 -6.90 4.44 -4.28
CA GLN A 258 -7.05 5.03 -5.60
C GLN A 258 -8.49 5.44 -5.91
N SER A 259 -9.45 4.53 -5.67
CA SER A 259 -10.87 4.76 -5.97
C SER A 259 -11.44 5.92 -5.15
N LEU A 260 -11.03 6.07 -3.89
CA LEU A 260 -11.46 7.17 -3.03
C LEU A 260 -10.96 8.52 -3.57
N ILE A 261 -9.69 8.61 -3.96
CA ILE A 261 -9.12 9.85 -4.53
C ILE A 261 -9.80 10.20 -5.87
N VAL A 262 -9.96 9.22 -6.76
CA VAL A 262 -10.58 9.43 -8.08
C VAL A 262 -12.05 9.84 -7.96
N ALA A 263 -12.79 9.28 -6.99
CA ALA A 263 -14.16 9.66 -6.70
C ALA A 263 -14.30 11.03 -6.00
N GLY A 264 -13.20 11.69 -5.67
CA GLY A 264 -13.18 12.98 -4.98
C GLY A 264 -13.66 12.88 -3.53
N VAL A 265 -13.49 11.72 -2.90
CA VAL A 265 -13.73 11.55 -1.46
C VAL A 265 -12.55 12.18 -0.72
N ASP A 266 -12.81 13.15 0.16
CA ASP A 266 -11.77 13.73 0.99
C ASP A 266 -11.21 12.63 1.89
N ILE A 267 -9.92 12.32 1.75
CA ILE A 267 -9.15 11.47 2.67
C ILE A 267 -7.83 12.14 3.09
N TYR A 268 -7.70 13.46 2.95
CA TYR A 268 -6.43 14.17 3.15
C TYR A 268 -5.86 14.05 4.56
N ARG A 269 -6.71 13.89 5.57
CA ARG A 269 -6.27 13.72 6.98
C ARG A 269 -5.77 12.32 7.27
N GLU A 270 -6.07 11.38 6.39
CA GLU A 270 -5.72 9.98 6.52
C GLU A 270 -4.45 9.62 5.74
N LEU A 271 -3.98 10.49 4.83
CA LEU A 271 -2.79 10.30 3.97
C LEU A 271 -1.47 10.75 4.60
#